data_AF-A0A7R9QLW9-F1
#
_entry.id   AF-A0A7R9QLW9-F1
#
_cell.length_a   1.000
_cell.length_b   1.000
_cell.length_c   1.000
_cell.angle_alpha   90.00
_cell.angle_beta   90.00
_cell.angle_gamma   90.00
#
_symmetry.space_group_name_H-M   'P 1'
#
loop_
_entity.id
_entity.type
_entity.pdbx_description
1 polymer ?
#
loop_
_entity_poly.entity_id
_entity_poly.type
_entity_poly.pdbx_seq_one_letter_code
_entity_poly.pdbx_strand_id
1 'polypeptide(L)'
;VGDGTNFVILFAGSLLESAEELIRMGLKPTEIIDGYELAVNKVLDEILPKLSVHEVKNVLDLKEVMKAIRSSVMSKQYGNEDFLSELIAKACVSVIGDNKAFNVDNIRICKILGAGIESSQVVQGMVFKKLVEGDMTLAEAAKVVVYTCPVDTQATETKGTVLIKSADEL
;
A
#
# COMPACT_ATOMS: atom_id res chain seq x y z
N VAL A 1 5.34 -2.94 8.45
CA VAL A 1 6.59 -3.03 7.64
C VAL A 1 6.22 -3.66 6.31
N GLY A 2 6.47 -2.98 5.18
CA GLY A 2 6.00 -3.42 3.86
C GLY A 2 7.10 -3.61 2.81
N ASP A 3 8.36 -3.37 3.18
CA ASP A 3 9.53 -3.55 2.31
C ASP A 3 10.55 -4.48 2.99
N GLY A 4 11.47 -5.07 2.21
CA GLY A 4 12.56 -5.91 2.71
C GLY A 4 12.16 -7.35 3.05
N THR A 5 10.96 -7.80 2.69
CA THR A 5 10.49 -9.18 2.98
C THR A 5 11.43 -10.25 2.42
N ASN A 6 11.92 -10.06 1.19
CA ASN A 6 12.91 -10.95 0.59
C ASN A 6 14.23 -10.95 1.37
N PHE A 7 14.68 -9.77 1.82
CA PHE A 7 15.90 -9.65 2.61
C PHE A 7 15.78 -10.41 3.94
N VAL A 8 14.65 -10.29 4.64
CA VAL A 8 14.41 -11.01 5.90
C VAL A 8 14.53 -12.52 5.71
N ILE A 9 13.95 -13.06 4.63
CA ILE A 9 14.02 -14.50 4.34
C ILE A 9 15.45 -14.93 4.03
N LEU A 10 16.16 -14.21 3.15
CA LEU A 10 17.55 -14.52 2.82
C LEU A 10 18.47 -14.42 4.05
N PHE A 11 18.29 -13.38 4.85
CA PHE A 11 19.07 -13.14 6.06
C PHE A 11 18.85 -14.25 7.09
N ALA A 12 17.60 -14.65 7.32
CA ALA A 12 17.28 -15.78 8.19
C ALA A 12 17.89 -17.10 7.67
N GLY A 13 17.86 -17.33 6.35
CA GLY A 13 18.50 -18.50 5.75
C GLY A 13 20.01 -18.56 6.00
N SER A 14 20.70 -17.44 5.79
CA SER A 14 22.16 -17.35 6.04
C SER A 14 22.52 -17.52 7.52
N LEU A 15 21.69 -17.01 8.43
CA LEU A 15 21.87 -17.24 9.88
C LEU A 15 21.71 -18.71 10.26
N LEU A 16 20.81 -19.44 9.60
CA LEU A 16 20.62 -20.88 9.82
C LEU A 16 21.78 -21.70 9.26
N GLU A 17 22.30 -21.35 8.09
CA GLU A 17 23.51 -21.98 7.51
C GLU A 17 24.71 -21.80 8.44
N SER A 18 24.91 -20.59 8.96
CA SER A 18 25.97 -20.31 9.95
C SER A 18 25.77 -21.10 11.25
N ALA A 19 24.52 -21.25 11.70
CA ALA A 19 24.21 -22.05 12.88
C ALA A 19 24.46 -23.55 12.66
N GLU A 20 24.21 -24.06 11.46
CA GLU A 20 24.48 -25.46 11.10
C GLU A 20 25.99 -25.78 11.22
N GLU A 21 26.86 -24.88 10.75
CA GLU A 21 28.31 -25.04 10.90
C GLU A 21 28.72 -25.14 12.38
N LEU A 22 28.19 -24.26 13.24
CA LEU A 22 28.46 -24.27 14.68
C LEU A 22 27.96 -25.56 15.35
N ILE A 23 26.81 -26.08 14.94
CA ILE A 23 26.28 -27.36 15.42
C ILE A 23 27.20 -28.51 14.99
N ARG A 24 27.69 -28.51 13.74
CA ARG A 24 28.66 -29.51 13.24
C ARG A 24 29.98 -29.49 14.01
N MET A 25 30.38 -28.32 14.53
CA MET A 25 31.53 -28.17 15.43
C MET A 25 31.28 -28.66 16.87
N GLY A 26 30.04 -29.01 17.21
CA GLY A 26 29.65 -29.58 18.50
C GLY A 26 29.08 -28.59 19.52
N LEU A 27 28.76 -27.36 19.12
CA LEU A 27 28.09 -26.40 20.01
C LEU A 27 26.63 -26.78 20.26
N LYS A 28 26.13 -26.49 21.47
CA LYS A 28 24.72 -26.73 21.78
C LYS A 28 23.85 -25.62 21.18
N PRO A 29 22.66 -25.94 20.63
CA PRO A 29 21.76 -24.93 20.07
C PRO A 29 21.42 -23.79 21.04
N THR A 30 21.32 -24.06 22.35
CA THR A 30 21.06 -23.03 23.37
C THR A 30 22.15 -21.96 23.42
N GLU A 31 23.43 -22.35 23.31
CA GLU A 31 24.55 -21.42 23.32
C GLU A 31 24.58 -20.52 22.07
N ILE A 32 24.13 -21.07 20.94
CA ILE A 32 24.00 -20.32 19.67
C ILE A 32 22.88 -19.28 19.77
N ILE A 33 21.73 -19.67 20.35
CA ILE A 33 20.60 -18.75 20.57
C ILE A 33 21.03 -17.59 21.47
N ASP A 34 21.66 -17.88 22.61
CA ASP A 34 22.16 -16.86 23.54
C ASP A 34 23.15 -15.91 22.84
N GLY A 35 24.04 -16.46 22.00
CA GLY A 35 24.98 -15.67 21.20
C GLY A 35 24.29 -14.73 20.20
N TYR A 36 23.24 -15.21 19.52
CA TYR A 36 22.46 -14.38 18.60
C TYR A 36 21.66 -13.30 19.33
N GLU A 37 21.09 -13.56 20.50
CA GLU A 37 20.41 -12.53 21.30
C GLU A 37 21.38 -11.41 21.72
N LEU A 38 22.59 -11.77 22.18
CA LEU A 38 23.63 -10.79 22.51
C LEU A 38 24.04 -9.96 21.28
N ALA A 39 24.16 -10.60 20.12
CA ALA A 39 24.48 -9.92 18.87
C ALA A 39 23.38 -8.92 18.46
N VAL A 40 22.10 -9.32 18.56
CA VAL A 40 20.96 -8.45 18.24
C VAL A 40 20.97 -7.19 19.12
N ASN A 41 21.14 -7.34 20.43
CA ASN A 41 21.17 -6.20 21.35
C ASN A 41 22.29 -5.21 20.99
N LYS A 42 23.50 -5.73 20.74
CA LYS A 42 24.63 -4.89 20.32
C LYS A 42 24.39 -4.17 18.99
N VAL A 43 23.77 -4.85 18.03
CA VAL A 43 23.48 -4.26 16.72
C VAL A 43 22.44 -3.14 16.83
N LEU A 44 21.36 -3.36 17.60
CA LEU A 44 20.29 -2.39 17.80
C LEU A 44 20.77 -1.15 18.57
N ASP A 45 21.54 -1.34 19.64
CA ASP A 45 21.90 -0.26 20.55
C ASP A 45 23.16 0.51 20.11
N GLU A 46 24.17 -0.19 19.58
CA GLU A 46 25.48 0.43 19.33
C GLU A 46 25.79 0.68 17.86
N ILE A 47 25.32 -0.18 16.96
CA ILE A 47 25.78 -0.20 15.56
C ILE A 47 24.82 0.55 14.66
N LEU A 48 23.53 0.16 14.64
CA LEU A 48 22.53 0.77 13.75
C LEU A 48 22.40 2.29 13.91
N PRO A 49 22.38 2.86 15.14
CA PRO A 49 22.27 4.30 15.30
C PRO A 49 23.46 5.07 14.69
N LYS A 50 24.65 4.46 14.67
CA LYS A 50 25.87 5.07 14.09
C LYS A 50 25.92 4.96 12.56
N LEU A 51 25.15 4.06 11.97
CA LEU A 51 25.09 3.82 10.53
C LEU A 51 24.00 4.65 9.83
N SER A 52 23.21 5.44 10.57
CA SER A 52 22.24 6.35 9.97
C SER A 52 22.94 7.50 9.24
N VAL A 53 22.90 7.49 7.91
CA VAL A 53 23.53 8.51 7.06
C VAL A 53 22.56 9.66 6.74
N HIS A 54 21.26 9.37 6.69
CA HIS A 54 20.25 10.34 6.26
C HIS A 54 18.90 10.03 6.88
N GLU A 55 18.22 11.08 7.34
CA GLU A 55 16.87 11.03 7.90
C GLU A 55 15.99 12.05 7.18
N VAL A 56 14.74 11.68 6.91
CA VAL A 56 13.74 12.59 6.34
C VAL A 56 13.24 13.49 7.46
N LYS A 57 13.53 14.80 7.38
CA LYS A 57 13.17 15.77 8.42
C LYS A 57 11.78 16.32 8.19
N ASN A 58 11.44 16.55 6.92
CA ASN A 58 10.15 17.11 6.54
C ASN A 58 9.36 16.14 5.66
N VAL A 59 8.35 15.50 6.25
CA VAL A 59 7.45 14.58 5.56
C VAL A 59 6.50 15.26 4.57
N LEU A 60 6.44 16.60 4.55
CA LEU A 60 5.68 17.39 3.58
C LEU A 60 6.55 17.85 2.40
N ASP A 61 7.87 17.74 2.49
CA ASP A 61 8.75 18.04 1.36
C ASP A 61 8.79 16.86 0.40
N LEU A 62 8.20 17.06 -0.77
CA LEU A 62 8.15 16.08 -1.85
C LEU A 62 9.54 15.57 -2.22
N LYS A 63 10.58 16.42 -2.24
CA LYS A 63 11.93 16.01 -2.66
C LYS A 63 12.58 15.08 -1.64
N GLU A 64 12.44 15.37 -0.35
CA GLU A 64 12.97 14.50 0.71
C GLU A 64 12.26 13.15 0.72
N VAL A 65 10.92 13.16 0.63
CA VAL A 65 10.10 11.95 0.60
C VAL A 65 10.39 11.11 -0.65
N MET A 66 10.50 11.74 -1.81
CA MET A 66 10.85 11.06 -3.06
C MET A 66 12.21 10.34 -2.95
N LYS A 67 13.22 11.00 -2.38
CA LYS A 67 14.55 10.41 -2.19
C LYS A 67 14.50 9.16 -1.31
N ALA A 68 13.67 9.16 -0.26
CA ALA A 68 13.51 8.01 0.62
C ALA A 68 12.74 6.85 -0.03
N ILE A 69 11.72 7.15 -0.84
CA ILE A 69 10.89 6.16 -1.54
C ILE A 69 11.64 5.54 -2.74
N ARG A 70 12.52 6.31 -3.38
CA ARG A 70 13.23 5.91 -4.61
C ARG A 70 13.95 4.58 -4.49
N SER A 71 14.68 4.35 -3.40
CA SER A 71 15.41 3.09 -3.18
C SER A 71 14.47 1.88 -3.13
N SER A 72 13.35 2.02 -2.41
CA SER A 72 12.33 0.98 -2.31
C SER A 72 11.66 0.69 -3.64
N VAL A 73 11.40 1.70 -4.49
CA VAL A 73 10.79 1.51 -5.82
C VAL A 73 11.78 0.90 -6.81
N MET A 74 13.03 1.38 -6.80
CA MET A 74 14.09 0.94 -7.70
C MET A 74 14.34 -0.57 -7.64
N SER A 75 14.19 -1.18 -6.45
CA SER A 75 14.39 -2.62 -6.30
C SER A 75 13.25 -3.48 -6.90
N LYS A 76 12.16 -2.88 -7.39
CA LYS A 76 11.01 -3.57 -7.99
C LYS A 76 10.78 -3.13 -9.43
N GLN A 77 10.99 -1.86 -9.74
CA GLN A 77 10.86 -1.31 -11.08
C GLN A 77 12.07 -0.44 -11.43
N TYR A 78 13.08 -1.08 -12.00
CA TYR A 78 14.26 -0.40 -12.52
C TYR A 78 13.93 0.31 -13.85
N GLY A 79 14.38 1.55 -13.99
CA GLY A 79 14.19 2.39 -15.17
C GLY A 79 13.02 3.37 -15.07
N ASN A 80 12.01 3.08 -14.24
CA ASN A 80 10.87 3.98 -13.99
C ASN A 80 10.82 4.50 -12.56
N GLU A 81 11.92 4.35 -11.79
CA GLU A 81 11.91 4.65 -10.37
C GLU A 81 11.67 6.13 -10.09
N ASP A 82 12.20 7.04 -10.90
CA ASP A 82 12.06 8.48 -10.68
C ASP A 82 10.61 8.93 -10.88
N PHE A 83 10.00 8.52 -11.99
CA PHE A 83 8.60 8.80 -12.31
C PHE A 83 7.64 8.23 -11.25
N LEU A 84 7.81 6.95 -10.88
CA LEU A 84 6.95 6.32 -9.88
C LEU A 84 7.16 6.90 -8.48
N SER A 85 8.39 7.22 -8.11
CA SER A 85 8.68 7.82 -6.80
C SER A 85 8.07 9.21 -6.66
N GLU A 86 8.07 9.99 -7.73
CA GLU A 86 7.40 11.30 -7.76
C GLU A 86 5.88 11.15 -7.58
N LEU A 87 5.25 10.21 -8.29
CA LEU A 87 3.81 9.94 -8.16
C LEU A 87 3.45 9.46 -6.74
N ILE A 88 4.21 8.52 -6.19
CA ILE A 88 3.96 7.99 -4.85
C ILE A 88 4.17 9.09 -3.80
N ALA A 89 5.23 9.89 -3.91
CA ALA A 89 5.50 11.00 -3.00
C ALA A 89 4.35 12.04 -3.03
N LYS A 90 3.86 12.41 -4.22
CA LYS A 90 2.71 13.31 -4.36
C LYS A 90 1.47 12.76 -3.66
N ALA A 91 1.15 11.48 -3.86
CA ALA A 91 0.01 10.85 -3.21
C ALA A 91 0.17 10.82 -1.69
N CYS A 92 1.34 10.43 -1.18
CA CYS A 92 1.61 10.38 0.26
C CYS A 92 1.52 11.77 0.92
N VAL A 93 2.16 12.79 0.34
CA VAL A 93 2.14 14.15 0.87
C VAL A 93 0.71 14.72 0.88
N SER A 94 -0.11 14.40 -0.13
CA SER A 94 -1.51 14.87 -0.18
C SER A 94 -2.42 14.30 0.91
N VAL A 95 -2.07 13.12 1.46
CA VAL A 95 -2.86 12.43 2.49
C VAL A 95 -2.39 12.78 3.90
N ILE A 96 -1.12 13.14 4.06
CA ILE A 96 -0.56 13.60 5.34
C ILE A 96 -1.15 14.99 5.63
N GLY A 97 -2.30 15.01 6.31
CA GLY A 97 -2.90 16.24 6.84
C GLY A 97 -2.14 16.79 8.05
N ASP A 98 -2.71 17.82 8.68
CA ASP A 98 -2.10 18.57 9.78
C ASP A 98 -1.72 17.70 11.00
N ASN A 99 -2.46 16.61 11.22
CA ASN A 99 -2.23 15.69 12.34
C ASN A 99 -1.07 14.70 12.11
N LYS A 100 -0.34 14.78 10.98
CA LYS A 100 0.78 13.89 10.62
C LYS A 100 0.46 12.38 10.65
N ALA A 101 -0.83 12.02 10.75
CA ALA A 101 -1.27 10.64 10.76
C ALA A 101 -1.38 10.15 9.31
N PHE A 102 -0.55 9.16 8.96
CA PHE A 102 -0.58 8.54 7.64
C PHE A 102 -1.38 7.24 7.69
N ASN A 103 -2.46 7.18 6.91
CA ASN A 103 -3.20 5.94 6.68
C ASN A 103 -3.05 5.53 5.21
N VAL A 104 -2.57 4.30 4.99
CA VAL A 104 -2.38 3.71 3.67
C VAL A 104 -3.72 3.53 2.94
N ASP A 105 -4.81 3.30 3.66
CA ASP A 105 -6.14 3.08 3.08
C ASP A 105 -6.72 4.34 2.41
N ASN A 106 -6.19 5.51 2.73
CA ASN A 106 -6.58 6.77 2.09
C ASN A 106 -6.01 6.91 0.67
N ILE A 107 -5.07 6.04 0.26
CA ILE A 107 -4.51 6.03 -1.09
C ILE A 107 -5.06 4.82 -1.84
N ARG A 108 -5.94 5.07 -2.81
CA ARG A 108 -6.56 4.01 -3.62
C ARG A 108 -5.96 3.97 -5.02
N ILE A 109 -5.50 2.80 -5.44
CA ILE A 109 -4.91 2.59 -6.77
C ILE A 109 -5.98 2.08 -7.74
N CYS A 110 -6.24 2.85 -8.80
CA CYS A 110 -7.14 2.46 -9.88
C CYS A 110 -6.35 2.07 -11.14
N LYS A 111 -6.28 0.76 -11.43
CA LYS A 111 -5.62 0.25 -12.65
C LYS A 111 -6.59 0.24 -13.83
N ILE A 112 -6.27 0.98 -14.89
CA ILE A 112 -7.00 1.02 -16.16
C ILE A 112 -6.19 0.20 -17.18
N LEU A 113 -6.85 -0.76 -17.85
CA LEU A 113 -6.20 -1.62 -18.84
C LEU A 113 -5.97 -0.85 -20.15
N GLY A 114 -4.84 -1.09 -20.81
CA GLY A 114 -4.51 -0.53 -22.13
C GLY A 114 -3.61 0.72 -22.12
N ALA A 115 -3.31 1.29 -20.96
CA ALA A 115 -2.36 2.40 -20.82
C ALA A 115 -0.99 1.94 -20.31
N GLY A 116 0.06 2.70 -20.62
CA GLY A 116 1.42 2.47 -20.12
C GLY A 116 1.62 3.02 -18.70
N ILE A 117 2.74 2.66 -18.07
CA ILE A 117 3.10 3.14 -16.72
C ILE A 117 3.23 4.66 -16.71
N GLU A 118 3.88 5.24 -17.72
CA GLU A 118 4.11 6.69 -17.84
C GLU A 118 2.82 7.51 -17.97
N SER A 119 1.69 6.88 -18.32
CA SER A 119 0.37 7.54 -18.35
C SER A 119 -0.30 7.60 -16.97
N SER A 120 0.37 7.13 -15.91
CA SER A 120 -0.17 7.15 -14.55
C SER A 120 -0.13 8.57 -13.98
N GLN A 121 -1.19 8.95 -13.25
CA GLN A 121 -1.28 10.25 -12.60
C GLN A 121 -1.94 10.13 -11.22
N VAL A 122 -1.62 11.06 -10.33
CA VAL A 122 -2.30 11.20 -9.04
C VAL A 122 -3.51 12.10 -9.22
N VAL A 123 -4.68 11.60 -8.87
CA VAL A 123 -5.93 12.38 -8.88
C VAL A 123 -6.30 12.72 -7.44
N GLN A 124 -6.49 14.01 -7.15
CA GLN A 124 -7.00 14.46 -5.86
C GLN A 124 -8.52 14.20 -5.81
N GLY A 125 -8.90 13.09 -5.20
CA GLY A 125 -10.29 12.63 -5.12
C GLY A 125 -10.39 11.12 -5.22
N MET A 126 -11.50 10.62 -5.74
CA MET A 126 -11.74 9.19 -5.90
C MET A 126 -12.10 8.84 -7.34
N VAL A 127 -11.48 7.80 -7.87
CA VAL A 127 -11.72 7.27 -9.23
C VAL A 127 -12.39 5.91 -9.13
N PHE A 128 -13.50 5.75 -9.83
CA PHE A 128 -14.20 4.48 -9.95
C PHE A 128 -13.96 3.87 -11.32
N LYS A 129 -13.75 2.55 -11.38
CA LYS A 129 -13.64 1.81 -12.65
C LYS A 129 -14.98 1.60 -13.33
N LYS A 130 -16.07 1.67 -12.56
CA LYS A 130 -17.42 1.49 -13.07
C LYS A 130 -17.80 2.72 -13.88
N LEU A 131 -18.35 2.52 -15.07
CA LEU A 131 -18.96 3.59 -15.85
C LEU A 131 -20.23 4.09 -15.16
N VAL A 132 -20.62 5.31 -15.50
CA VAL A 132 -21.88 5.89 -15.06
C VAL A 132 -23.06 5.09 -15.63
N GLU A 133 -24.08 4.90 -14.81
CA GLU A 133 -25.36 4.33 -15.24
C GLU A 133 -26.25 5.50 -15.69
N GLY A 134 -26.33 5.74 -17.00
CA GLY A 134 -27.10 6.82 -17.61
C GLY A 134 -26.36 7.56 -18.73
N ASP A 135 -27.01 8.58 -19.30
CA ASP A 135 -26.49 9.32 -20.47
C ASP A 135 -25.58 10.50 -20.11
N MET A 136 -25.54 10.90 -18.84
CA MET A 136 -24.74 12.05 -18.40
C MET A 136 -23.28 11.66 -18.18
N THR A 137 -22.38 12.21 -18.99
CA THR A 137 -20.93 11.91 -18.95
C THR A 137 -20.09 12.94 -18.20
N LEU A 138 -20.59 14.18 -18.02
CA LEU A 138 -19.90 15.25 -17.34
C LEU A 138 -20.86 16.03 -16.43
N ALA A 139 -20.43 16.28 -15.20
CA ALA A 139 -21.14 17.13 -14.25
C ALA A 139 -20.13 18.00 -13.49
N GLU A 140 -20.28 19.32 -13.56
CA GLU A 140 -19.45 20.30 -12.85
C GLU A 140 -20.20 20.82 -11.62
N ALA A 141 -19.47 21.13 -10.53
CA ALA A 141 -20.04 21.62 -9.26
C ALA A 141 -21.21 20.78 -8.72
N ALA A 142 -21.15 19.46 -8.91
CA ALA A 142 -22.20 18.54 -8.48
C ALA A 142 -22.16 18.27 -6.96
N LYS A 143 -23.34 18.03 -6.37
CA LYS A 143 -23.46 17.52 -5.01
C LYS A 143 -23.42 16.00 -5.04
N VAL A 144 -22.54 15.41 -4.23
CA VAL A 144 -22.36 13.96 -4.16
C VAL A 144 -23.06 13.42 -2.91
N VAL A 145 -23.87 12.37 -3.07
CA VAL A 145 -24.48 11.62 -1.96
C VAL A 145 -24.03 10.17 -2.05
N VAL A 146 -23.61 9.60 -0.92
CA VAL A 146 -23.20 8.20 -0.83
C VAL A 146 -24.28 7.43 -0.09
N TYR A 147 -24.95 6.53 -0.80
CA TYR A 147 -25.96 5.64 -0.23
C TYR A 147 -25.32 4.31 0.15
N THR A 148 -25.61 3.84 1.37
CA THR A 148 -25.24 2.50 1.83
C THR A 148 -26.31 1.45 1.53
N CYS A 149 -27.48 1.88 1.04
CA CYS A 149 -28.57 1.01 0.61
C CYS A 149 -28.57 0.82 -0.92
N PRO A 150 -29.09 -0.32 -1.41
CA PRO A 150 -29.32 -0.49 -2.84
C PRO A 150 -30.36 0.53 -3.34
N VAL A 151 -30.11 1.09 -4.52
CA VAL A 151 -31.02 2.00 -5.23
C VAL A 151 -31.94 1.22 -6.19
N ASP A 152 -31.76 -0.10 -6.25
CA ASP A 152 -32.57 -0.99 -7.10
C ASP A 152 -33.88 -1.40 -6.42
N THR A 153 -34.83 -1.89 -7.20
CA THR A 153 -36.04 -2.54 -6.71
C THR A 153 -35.69 -3.74 -5.84
N GLN A 154 -36.15 -3.74 -4.59
CA GLN A 154 -35.93 -4.86 -3.68
C GLN A 154 -36.65 -6.11 -4.23
N ALA A 155 -35.87 -7.13 -4.59
CA ALA A 155 -36.43 -8.45 -4.84
C ALA A 155 -37.10 -8.93 -3.55
N THR A 156 -38.35 -9.35 -3.65
CA THR A 156 -39.09 -9.87 -2.49
C THR A 156 -38.41 -11.16 -2.01
N GLU A 157 -38.12 -11.27 -0.71
CA GLU A 157 -37.48 -12.47 -0.13
C GLU A 157 -38.33 -13.74 -0.33
N THR A 158 -39.65 -13.57 -0.46
CA THR A 158 -40.60 -14.64 -0.80
C THR A 158 -41.01 -14.55 -2.27
N LYS A 159 -41.46 -15.67 -2.86
CA LYS A 159 -42.05 -15.68 -4.21
C LYS A 159 -43.27 -14.77 -4.26
N GLY A 160 -43.09 -13.52 -4.68
CA GLY A 160 -44.16 -12.59 -4.95
C GLY A 160 -44.67 -12.80 -6.38
N THR A 161 -45.81 -13.48 -6.53
CA THR A 161 -46.55 -13.44 -7.79
C THR A 161 -47.29 -12.11 -7.87
N VAL A 162 -46.84 -11.21 -8.76
CA VAL A 162 -47.61 -10.00 -9.09
C VAL A 162 -48.84 -10.44 -9.89
N LEU A 163 -50.01 -10.36 -9.27
CA LEU A 163 -51.29 -10.71 -9.86
C LEU A 163 -51.98 -9.43 -10.32
N ILE A 164 -51.93 -9.16 -11.62
CA ILE A 164 -52.69 -8.08 -12.26
C ILE A 164 -54.12 -8.59 -12.47
N LYS A 165 -55.11 -7.95 -11.83
CA LYS A 165 -56.52 -8.40 -11.83
C LYS A 165 -57.44 -7.51 -12.65
N SER A 166 -57.06 -6.27 -12.94
CA SER A 166 -57.89 -5.31 -13.67
C SER A 166 -57.12 -4.59 -14.77
N ALA A 167 -57.83 -4.03 -15.76
CA ALA A 167 -57.21 -3.29 -16.86
C ALA A 167 -56.52 -1.99 -16.41
N ASP A 168 -56.87 -1.48 -15.23
CA ASP A 168 -56.27 -0.29 -14.61
C ASP A 168 -54.99 -0.63 -13.80
N GLU A 169 -54.73 -1.91 -13.54
CA GLU A 169 -53.53 -2.42 -12.83
C GLU A 169 -52.38 -2.79 -13.79
N LEU A 170 -52.58 -2.57 -15.09
CA LEU A 170 -51.67 -2.87 -16.18
C LEU A 170 -50.88 -1.60 -16.57
#